data_AF-A0A1H4SC36-F1
#
_entry.id   AF-A0A1H4SC36-F1
#
_cell.length_a   1.000
_cell.length_b   1.000
_cell.length_c   1.000
_cell.angle_alpha   90.00
_cell.angle_beta   90.00
_cell.angle_gamma   90.00
#
_symmetry.space_group_name_H-M   'P 1'
#
loop_
_entity.id
_entity.type
_entity.pdbx_description
1 polymer ?
#
loop_
_entity_poly.entity_id
_entity_poly.type
_entity_poly.pdbx_seq_one_letter_code
_entity_poly.pdbx_strand_id
1 'polypeptide(L)'
;MRKNNIKRIPSISFALALAFITFVACSSDSVDDGVIDDSTTDDSDVDDEVVTELHAAYSAFNSDAVTIYLDGSEVVIETTGLPNHETVYWGEGNSLYKEEPDVALTPSIMSSNNNAYTIRVDATPDLTGSTVQTELGTVGIAVSGSSIFNDQEGGGALDQAAASLDWTGAHIGPGVYHYHLEPKAFTNDDDNLVGILLDGVFLYGRKCSATGDYPTDLDASGGHTSTTQYTDGEEEYHYHIINEVYSTTGSYLAFAGPYQGY
;
A
#
# COMPACT_ATOMS: atom_id res chain seq x y z
N MET A 1 21.25 -40.94 -39.88
CA MET A 1 22.57 -41.51 -39.54
C MET A 1 23.17 -40.70 -38.39
N ARG A 2 22.95 -41.09 -37.13
CA ARG A 2 23.93 -41.76 -36.25
C ARG A 2 25.32 -41.09 -36.23
N LYS A 3 25.66 -40.41 -35.13
CA LYS A 3 26.59 -40.94 -34.10
C LYS A 3 26.68 -40.00 -32.88
N ASN A 4 26.42 -40.62 -31.72
CA ASN A 4 26.72 -40.14 -30.36
C ASN A 4 28.20 -39.81 -30.18
N ASN A 5 28.52 -38.97 -29.20
CA ASN A 5 29.72 -39.14 -28.38
C ASN A 5 29.49 -38.62 -26.95
N ILE A 6 29.09 -39.54 -26.09
CA ILE A 6 29.09 -39.43 -24.62
C ILE A 6 30.55 -39.52 -24.16
N LYS A 7 31.02 -38.59 -23.31
CA LYS A 7 32.28 -38.73 -22.56
C LYS A 7 31.98 -38.98 -21.08
N ARG A 8 32.82 -39.84 -20.52
CA ARG A 8 32.66 -40.62 -19.29
C ARG A 8 33.05 -39.87 -18.02
N ILE A 9 32.40 -40.28 -16.93
CA ILE A 9 32.66 -40.00 -15.51
C ILE A 9 33.91 -40.78 -15.03
N PRO A 10 34.58 -40.32 -13.96
CA PRO A 10 35.10 -41.24 -12.95
C PRO A 10 34.51 -40.99 -11.55
N SER A 11 34.09 -42.09 -10.94
CA SER A 11 33.66 -42.28 -9.55
C SER A 11 34.84 -42.18 -8.58
N ILE A 12 34.59 -41.82 -7.30
CA ILE A 12 35.33 -42.12 -6.04
C ILE A 12 34.60 -41.30 -4.95
N SER A 13 34.33 -41.70 -3.71
CA SER A 13 34.18 -42.98 -3.01
C SER A 13 33.43 -42.65 -1.71
N PHE A 14 32.68 -43.64 -1.25
CA PHE A 14 31.94 -43.71 0.01
C PHE A 14 32.91 -43.78 1.21
N ALA A 15 32.66 -43.03 2.29
CA ALA A 15 33.27 -43.30 3.60
C ALA A 15 32.30 -42.89 4.73
N LEU A 16 31.59 -43.90 5.21
CA LEU A 16 30.82 -43.97 6.44
C LEU A 16 31.79 -44.12 7.63
N ALA A 17 31.65 -43.33 8.69
CA ALA A 17 32.26 -43.64 9.98
C ALA A 17 31.37 -43.13 11.13
N LEU A 18 30.65 -44.08 11.71
CA LEU A 18 29.94 -43.99 12.98
C LEU A 18 30.87 -44.59 14.05
N ALA A 19 31.13 -43.90 15.16
CA ALA A 19 31.67 -44.53 16.37
C ALA A 19 31.28 -43.79 17.66
N PHE A 20 30.77 -44.60 18.59
CA PHE A 20 30.18 -44.35 19.89
C PHE A 20 31.15 -43.97 21.04
N ILE A 21 30.64 -43.13 21.94
CA ILE A 21 30.66 -43.14 23.44
C ILE A 21 31.99 -43.34 24.20
N THR A 22 32.28 -42.40 25.12
CA THR A 22 32.60 -42.72 26.53
C THR A 22 32.04 -41.67 27.50
N PHE A 23 31.36 -42.16 28.54
CA PHE A 23 30.99 -41.45 29.75
C PHE A 23 32.24 -41.12 30.58
N VAL A 24 32.31 -39.91 31.13
CA VAL A 24 33.07 -39.63 32.36
C VAL A 24 32.11 -39.01 33.36
N ALA A 25 31.74 -39.83 34.34
CA ALA A 25 31.19 -39.39 35.61
C ALA A 25 32.35 -38.88 36.48
N CYS A 26 32.17 -37.72 37.11
CA CYS A 26 32.91 -37.34 38.31
C CYS A 26 31.92 -36.72 39.30
N SER A 27 31.96 -37.29 40.51
CA SER A 27 31.17 -37.00 41.69
C SER A 27 31.96 -36.07 42.61
N SER A 28 31.31 -35.06 43.21
CA SER A 28 31.55 -34.62 44.59
C SER A 28 30.60 -33.48 44.98
N ASP A 29 29.83 -33.71 46.05
CA ASP A 29 29.01 -32.74 46.78
C ASP A 29 29.83 -31.54 47.32
N SER A 30 29.26 -30.34 47.19
CA SER A 30 29.18 -29.36 48.27
C SER A 30 28.20 -28.25 47.90
N VAL A 31 27.15 -28.13 48.73
CA VAL A 31 26.15 -27.05 48.77
C VAL A 31 26.76 -25.65 48.62
N ASP A 32 26.22 -24.86 47.69
CA ASP A 32 26.21 -23.40 47.76
C ASP A 32 24.91 -22.88 47.14
N ASP A 33 24.25 -22.01 47.89
CA ASP A 33 22.91 -21.45 47.69
C ASP A 33 22.99 -20.33 46.66
N GLY A 34 22.66 -20.64 45.40
CA GLY A 34 22.64 -19.70 44.29
C GLY A 34 21.24 -19.59 43.73
N VAL A 35 20.56 -18.50 44.09
CA VAL A 35 19.27 -17.99 43.59
C VAL A 35 18.94 -18.49 42.18
N ILE A 36 17.87 -19.28 42.08
CA ILE A 36 17.19 -19.57 40.83
C ILE A 36 16.48 -18.27 40.42
N ASP A 37 17.04 -17.58 39.44
CA ASP A 37 16.35 -16.56 38.66
C ASP A 37 15.32 -17.29 37.81
N ASP A 38 14.10 -17.33 38.35
CA ASP A 38 12.89 -17.74 37.65
C ASP A 38 12.65 -16.70 36.54
N SER A 39 13.24 -16.95 35.37
CA SER A 39 12.88 -16.24 34.16
C SER A 39 11.43 -16.57 33.83
N THR A 40 10.52 -15.84 34.45
CA THR A 40 9.14 -15.69 34.02
C THR A 40 9.17 -15.38 32.54
N THR A 41 8.68 -16.34 31.75
CA THR A 41 8.28 -16.08 30.37
C THR A 41 7.13 -15.09 30.49
N ASP A 42 7.47 -13.82 30.29
CA ASP A 42 6.49 -12.75 30.13
C ASP A 42 5.84 -13.02 28.77
N ASP A 43 4.81 -13.86 28.80
CA ASP A 43 3.82 -13.94 27.75
C ASP A 43 3.11 -12.59 27.82
N SER A 44 3.69 -11.61 27.15
CA SER A 44 3.00 -10.38 26.84
C SER A 44 1.87 -10.78 25.91
N ASP A 45 0.74 -11.15 26.51
CA ASP A 45 -0.58 -11.02 25.92
C ASP A 45 -0.62 -9.59 25.38
N VAL A 46 -0.31 -9.43 24.10
CA VAL A 46 -0.68 -8.24 23.35
C VAL A 46 -2.18 -8.27 23.42
N ASP A 47 -2.74 -7.39 24.23
CA ASP A 47 -4.15 -7.07 24.21
C ASP A 47 -4.39 -6.49 22.81
N ASP A 48 -4.66 -7.37 21.84
CA ASP A 48 -5.13 -6.99 20.52
C ASP A 48 -6.43 -6.25 20.78
N GLU A 49 -6.37 -4.92 20.88
CA GLU A 49 -7.55 -4.09 21.03
C GLU A 49 -8.51 -4.48 19.93
N VAL A 50 -9.62 -5.10 20.32
CA VAL A 50 -10.61 -5.58 19.37
C VAL A 50 -11.24 -4.34 18.74
N VAL A 51 -10.87 -4.06 17.49
CA VAL A 51 -11.48 -2.97 16.73
C VAL A 51 -12.96 -3.28 16.55
N THR A 52 -13.81 -2.47 17.18
CA THR A 52 -15.27 -2.65 17.16
C THR A 52 -15.98 -1.67 16.23
N GLU A 53 -15.28 -0.64 15.75
CA GLU A 53 -15.82 0.40 14.88
C GLU A 53 -14.82 0.78 13.78
N LEU A 54 -15.36 1.21 12.64
CA LEU A 54 -14.55 1.72 11.54
C LEU A 54 -13.99 3.09 11.89
N HIS A 55 -12.75 3.36 11.48
CA HIS A 55 -12.16 4.68 11.58
C HIS A 55 -13.03 5.76 10.90
N ALA A 56 -13.12 6.95 11.50
CA ALA A 56 -14.03 8.01 11.04
C ALA A 56 -13.70 8.50 9.61
N ALA A 57 -12.45 8.38 9.17
CA ALA A 57 -12.02 8.72 7.81
C ALA A 57 -12.77 7.94 6.72
N TYR A 58 -13.25 6.73 7.02
CA TYR A 58 -14.03 5.94 6.05
C TYR A 58 -15.36 6.61 5.67
N SER A 59 -15.85 7.57 6.46
CA SER A 59 -17.06 8.36 6.13
C SER A 59 -16.87 9.28 4.91
N ALA A 60 -15.64 9.58 4.52
CA ALA A 60 -15.32 10.41 3.36
C ALA A 60 -15.35 9.64 2.03
N PHE A 61 -15.37 8.31 2.06
CA PHE A 61 -15.47 7.50 0.85
C PHE A 61 -16.85 7.60 0.23
N ASN A 62 -16.89 7.61 -1.10
CA ASN A 62 -18.13 7.64 -1.87
C ASN A 62 -18.93 6.34 -1.67
N SER A 63 -20.01 6.40 -0.90
CA SER A 63 -20.87 5.26 -0.57
C SER A 63 -21.57 4.63 -1.78
N ASP A 64 -21.68 5.35 -2.91
CA ASP A 64 -22.21 4.79 -4.15
C ASP A 64 -21.18 3.92 -4.88
N ALA A 65 -19.88 4.13 -4.62
CA ALA A 65 -18.79 3.42 -5.27
C ALA A 65 -18.11 2.39 -4.36
N VAL A 66 -18.17 2.57 -3.03
CA VAL A 66 -17.42 1.77 -2.05
C VAL A 66 -18.33 1.25 -0.94
N THR A 67 -18.17 -0.01 -0.57
CA THR A 67 -18.73 -0.65 0.62
C THR A 67 -17.60 -1.04 1.56
N ILE A 68 -17.67 -0.60 2.81
CA ILE A 68 -16.60 -0.75 3.81
C ILE A 68 -17.18 -1.38 5.08
N TYR A 69 -16.55 -2.43 5.59
CA TYR A 69 -16.98 -3.11 6.81
C TYR A 69 -15.81 -3.80 7.52
N LEU A 70 -15.96 -4.02 8.82
CA LEU A 70 -15.04 -4.85 9.60
C LEU A 70 -15.33 -6.33 9.40
N ASP A 71 -14.28 -7.13 9.25
CA ASP A 71 -14.32 -8.59 9.27
C ASP A 71 -13.18 -9.10 10.18
N GLY A 72 -13.49 -9.26 11.47
CA GLY A 72 -12.46 -9.55 12.48
C GLY A 72 -11.56 -8.33 12.71
N SER A 73 -10.24 -8.53 12.60
CA SER A 73 -9.23 -7.48 12.73
C SER A 73 -8.93 -6.75 11.42
N GLU A 74 -9.63 -7.08 10.33
CA GLU A 74 -9.44 -6.46 9.02
C GLU A 74 -10.59 -5.52 8.66
N VAL A 75 -10.29 -4.48 7.91
CA VAL A 75 -11.28 -3.70 7.15
C VAL A 75 -11.34 -4.25 5.73
N VAL A 76 -12.53 -4.65 5.31
CA VAL A 76 -12.82 -5.06 3.93
C VAL A 76 -13.38 -3.88 3.16
N ILE A 77 -12.77 -3.58 2.02
CA ILE A 77 -13.14 -2.46 1.14
C ILE A 77 -13.47 -3.05 -0.22
N GLU A 78 -14.75 -3.04 -0.58
CA GLU A 78 -15.25 -3.45 -1.89
C GLU A 78 -15.56 -2.19 -2.70
N THR A 79 -14.96 -2.06 -3.89
CA THR A 79 -15.18 -0.91 -4.76
C THR A 79 -15.66 -1.31 -6.15
N THR A 80 -16.48 -0.46 -6.76
CA THR A 80 -16.80 -0.51 -8.19
C THR A 80 -15.60 -0.16 -9.08
N GLY A 81 -14.58 0.50 -8.51
CA GLY A 81 -13.39 1.00 -9.21
C GLY A 81 -13.67 2.19 -10.14
N LEU A 82 -14.83 2.82 -10.02
CA LEU A 82 -15.25 3.94 -10.84
C LEU A 82 -15.23 5.25 -10.03
N PRO A 83 -14.76 6.36 -10.61
CA PRO A 83 -14.73 7.65 -9.95
C PRO A 83 -16.12 8.30 -9.93
N ASN A 84 -16.27 9.39 -9.17
CA ASN A 84 -17.49 10.22 -9.14
C ASN A 84 -17.31 11.59 -9.78
N HIS A 85 -16.29 11.77 -10.62
CA HIS A 85 -15.99 13.02 -11.30
C HIS A 85 -15.96 12.85 -12.82
N GLU A 86 -15.90 13.98 -13.51
CA GLU A 86 -15.78 13.99 -14.97
C GLU A 86 -14.38 13.58 -15.44
N THR A 87 -14.31 12.84 -16.55
CA THR A 87 -13.07 12.47 -17.24
C THR A 87 -13.39 12.05 -18.67
N VAL A 88 -12.44 12.21 -19.58
CA VAL A 88 -12.52 11.70 -20.95
C VAL A 88 -12.70 10.18 -20.99
N TYR A 89 -12.24 9.45 -19.98
CA TYR A 89 -12.29 7.98 -19.93
C TYR A 89 -13.67 7.38 -19.62
N TRP A 90 -14.68 8.21 -19.33
CA TRP A 90 -16.07 7.75 -19.33
C TRP A 90 -16.59 7.40 -20.73
N GLY A 91 -16.04 8.05 -21.76
CA GLY A 91 -16.48 7.92 -23.15
C GLY A 91 -17.76 8.71 -23.47
N GLU A 92 -17.88 9.15 -24.73
CA GLU A 92 -19.01 9.94 -25.21
C GLU A 92 -20.38 9.30 -24.88
N GLY A 93 -21.34 10.14 -24.48
CA GLY A 93 -22.70 9.71 -24.12
C GLY A 93 -22.89 9.36 -22.64
N ASN A 94 -21.81 9.25 -21.86
CA ASN A 94 -21.90 9.22 -20.39
C ASN A 94 -22.11 10.64 -19.83
N SER A 95 -22.87 10.79 -18.75
CA SER A 95 -23.13 12.08 -18.10
C SER A 95 -21.89 12.72 -17.45
N LEU A 96 -20.89 11.92 -17.11
CA LEU A 96 -19.60 12.35 -16.57
C LEU A 96 -18.50 12.40 -17.64
N TYR A 97 -18.85 12.28 -18.91
CA TYR A 97 -17.88 12.47 -19.99
C TYR A 97 -17.46 13.92 -20.11
N LYS A 98 -16.15 14.16 -20.10
CA LYS A 98 -15.54 15.45 -20.38
C LYS A 98 -14.55 15.30 -21.53
N GLU A 99 -14.73 16.09 -22.59
CA GLU A 99 -13.80 16.08 -23.71
C GLU A 99 -12.46 16.71 -23.29
N GLU A 100 -11.36 16.01 -23.58
CA GLU A 100 -10.00 16.44 -23.29
C GLU A 100 -9.12 16.16 -24.53
N PRO A 101 -9.11 17.07 -25.52
CA PRO A 101 -8.53 16.80 -26.84
C PRO A 101 -7.00 16.64 -26.83
N ASP A 102 -6.34 17.09 -25.76
CA ASP A 102 -4.89 16.99 -25.58
C ASP A 102 -4.46 15.67 -24.90
N VAL A 103 -5.40 14.87 -24.40
CA VAL A 103 -5.12 13.57 -23.79
C VAL A 103 -4.94 12.51 -24.87
N ALA A 104 -3.77 11.88 -24.89
CA ALA A 104 -3.49 10.74 -25.76
C ALA A 104 -4.16 9.47 -25.19
N LEU A 105 -5.45 9.30 -25.48
CA LEU A 105 -6.28 8.22 -24.94
C LEU A 105 -5.65 6.84 -25.13
N THR A 106 -5.76 6.04 -24.07
CA THR A 106 -5.54 4.60 -24.17
C THR A 106 -6.67 3.93 -24.95
N PRO A 107 -6.49 2.67 -25.42
CA PRO A 107 -7.56 1.94 -26.12
C PRO A 107 -8.80 1.62 -25.27
N SER A 108 -8.71 1.73 -23.94
CA SER A 108 -9.77 1.37 -23.00
C SER A 108 -10.57 2.60 -22.57
N ILE A 109 -11.84 2.38 -22.24
CA ILE A 109 -12.67 3.31 -21.46
C ILE A 109 -13.25 2.56 -20.25
N MET A 110 -13.75 3.27 -19.25
CA MET A 110 -14.24 2.62 -18.02
C MET A 110 -15.35 1.60 -18.28
N SER A 111 -16.24 1.86 -19.24
CA SER A 111 -17.31 0.93 -19.61
C SER A 111 -16.85 -0.31 -20.38
N SER A 112 -15.58 -0.37 -20.79
CA SER A 112 -15.01 -1.50 -21.54
C SER A 112 -14.47 -2.63 -20.67
N ASN A 113 -14.25 -2.38 -19.37
CA ASN A 113 -13.64 -3.33 -18.43
C ASN A 113 -14.43 -3.43 -17.12
N ASN A 114 -14.22 -4.51 -16.38
CA ASN A 114 -14.61 -4.54 -14.97
C ASN A 114 -13.54 -3.84 -14.15
N ASN A 115 -13.93 -2.76 -13.47
CA ASN A 115 -13.02 -1.97 -12.64
C ASN A 115 -13.09 -2.40 -11.16
N ALA A 116 -14.05 -3.26 -10.80
CA ALA A 116 -14.31 -3.61 -9.43
C ALA A 116 -13.12 -4.35 -8.79
N TYR A 117 -12.86 -4.01 -7.53
CA TYR A 117 -11.73 -4.54 -6.76
C TYR A 117 -12.12 -4.68 -5.29
N THR A 118 -11.49 -5.60 -4.58
CA THR A 118 -11.66 -5.78 -3.14
C THR A 118 -10.28 -5.82 -2.49
N ILE A 119 -10.08 -5.00 -1.47
CA ILE A 119 -8.89 -5.06 -0.62
C ILE A 119 -9.29 -5.39 0.81
N ARG A 120 -8.35 -6.01 1.51
CA ARG A 120 -8.38 -6.21 2.95
C ARG A 120 -7.13 -5.58 3.52
N VAL A 121 -7.31 -4.79 4.57
CA VAL A 121 -6.21 -4.13 5.28
C VAL A 121 -6.44 -4.35 6.77
N ASP A 122 -5.37 -4.38 7.55
CA ASP A 122 -5.51 -4.45 8.99
C ASP A 122 -6.24 -3.19 9.50
N ALA A 123 -7.18 -3.39 10.42
CA ALA A 123 -7.91 -2.29 11.04
C ALA A 123 -7.00 -1.43 11.94
N THR A 124 -5.86 -1.97 12.33
CA THR A 124 -4.76 -1.28 13.00
C THR A 124 -3.47 -1.57 12.23
N PRO A 125 -2.92 -0.62 11.46
CA PRO A 125 -1.70 -0.81 10.69
C PRO A 125 -0.49 -1.23 11.56
N ASP A 126 0.33 -2.18 11.11
CA ASP A 126 1.56 -2.60 11.80
C ASP A 126 2.71 -1.61 11.59
N LEU A 127 2.61 -0.41 12.17
CA LEU A 127 3.64 0.63 12.03
C LEU A 127 5.03 0.23 12.57
N THR A 128 5.14 -0.90 13.27
CA THR A 128 6.40 -1.46 13.78
C THR A 128 7.07 -2.43 12.83
N GLY A 129 6.34 -2.88 11.80
CA GLY A 129 6.80 -3.77 10.75
C GLY A 129 7.88 -3.16 9.86
N SER A 130 8.34 -3.95 8.88
CA SER A 130 9.31 -3.46 7.90
C SER A 130 8.63 -2.61 6.84
N THR A 131 9.36 -1.66 6.24
CA THR A 131 8.85 -0.95 5.07
C THR A 131 8.90 -1.85 3.83
N VAL A 132 7.86 -1.78 3.00
CA VAL A 132 7.73 -2.60 1.78
C VAL A 132 7.52 -1.69 0.57
N GLN A 133 8.38 -1.83 -0.45
CA GLN A 133 8.25 -1.06 -1.68
C GLN A 133 6.93 -1.39 -2.39
N THR A 134 6.25 -0.36 -2.88
CA THR A 134 5.06 -0.56 -3.70
C THR A 134 5.41 -1.20 -5.03
N GLU A 135 4.56 -2.13 -5.47
CA GLU A 135 4.69 -2.79 -6.77
C GLU A 135 3.78 -2.13 -7.81
N LEU A 136 4.00 -2.46 -9.08
CA LEU A 136 3.10 -2.07 -10.17
C LEU A 136 1.68 -2.57 -9.89
N GLY A 137 0.70 -1.68 -9.96
CA GLY A 137 -0.71 -1.99 -9.81
C GLY A 137 -1.40 -1.13 -8.77
N THR A 138 -2.53 -1.63 -8.26
CA THR A 138 -3.29 -0.93 -7.21
C THR A 138 -2.49 -0.96 -5.92
N VAL A 139 -2.11 0.21 -5.42
CA VAL A 139 -1.43 0.42 -4.13
C VAL A 139 -2.38 0.97 -3.06
N GLY A 140 -3.60 1.31 -3.44
CA GLY A 140 -4.63 1.81 -2.54
C GLY A 140 -5.95 2.08 -3.26
N ILE A 141 -6.97 2.46 -2.50
CA ILE A 141 -8.29 2.85 -3.01
C ILE A 141 -8.54 4.30 -2.63
N ALA A 142 -8.86 5.13 -3.63
CA ALA A 142 -9.20 6.53 -3.43
C ALA A 142 -10.60 6.70 -2.84
N VAL A 143 -10.86 7.85 -2.21
CA VAL A 143 -12.20 8.22 -1.70
C VAL A 143 -13.28 8.22 -2.79
N SER A 144 -12.90 8.41 -4.06
CA SER A 144 -13.82 8.30 -5.19
C SER A 144 -14.27 6.87 -5.49
N GLY A 145 -13.47 5.88 -5.09
CA GLY A 145 -13.63 4.45 -5.35
C GLY A 145 -12.60 3.88 -6.33
N SER A 146 -11.95 4.68 -7.16
CA SER A 146 -10.95 4.17 -8.12
C SER A 146 -9.63 3.80 -7.44
N SER A 147 -8.82 2.99 -8.13
CA SER A 147 -7.50 2.61 -7.64
C SER A 147 -6.52 3.79 -7.60
N ILE A 148 -5.59 3.74 -6.65
CA ILE A 148 -4.37 4.55 -6.61
C ILE A 148 -3.22 3.65 -7.07
N PHE A 149 -2.38 4.16 -7.97
CA PHE A 149 -1.17 3.50 -8.45
C PHE A 149 0.05 4.33 -8.04
N ASN A 150 1.22 3.70 -8.01
CA ASN A 150 2.49 4.39 -7.72
C ASN A 150 3.07 5.08 -8.97
N ASP A 151 4.35 5.44 -8.95
CA ASP A 151 5.05 6.10 -10.07
C ASP A 151 5.40 5.15 -11.23
N GLN A 152 4.87 3.92 -11.24
CA GLN A 152 5.12 2.92 -12.28
C GLN A 152 3.89 2.68 -13.17
N GLU A 153 4.13 2.56 -14.48
CA GLU A 153 3.12 2.19 -15.48
C GLU A 153 3.74 1.27 -16.55
N GLY A 154 3.01 0.26 -17.02
CA GLY A 154 3.47 -0.65 -18.08
C GLY A 154 4.77 -1.41 -17.77
N GLY A 155 5.16 -1.52 -16.49
CA GLY A 155 6.43 -2.10 -16.05
C GLY A 155 7.64 -1.16 -16.11
N GLY A 156 7.41 0.15 -16.25
CA GLY A 156 8.42 1.21 -16.21
C GLY A 156 7.90 2.44 -15.49
N ALA A 157 8.58 3.59 -15.64
CA ALA A 157 8.15 4.84 -15.02
C ALA A 157 6.93 5.46 -15.72
N LEU A 158 6.08 6.14 -14.95
CA LEU A 158 4.89 6.87 -15.39
C LEU A 158 5.16 7.85 -16.56
N ASP A 159 6.37 8.40 -16.65
CA ASP A 159 6.82 9.29 -17.75
C ASP A 159 6.38 8.83 -19.14
N GLN A 160 6.37 7.51 -19.37
CA GLN A 160 6.04 6.92 -20.67
C GLN A 160 4.54 6.99 -21.01
N ALA A 161 3.69 7.14 -19.99
CA ALA A 161 2.24 7.23 -20.12
C ALA A 161 1.68 8.61 -19.74
N ALA A 162 2.53 9.58 -19.36
CA ALA A 162 2.12 10.91 -18.91
C ALA A 162 1.14 11.62 -19.85
N ALA A 163 1.31 11.47 -21.18
CA ALA A 163 0.42 12.08 -22.17
C ALA A 163 -1.00 11.49 -22.19
N SER A 164 -1.21 10.32 -21.59
CA SER A 164 -2.52 9.67 -21.49
C SER A 164 -3.28 10.00 -20.21
N LEU A 165 -2.66 10.72 -19.28
CA LEU A 165 -3.32 11.13 -18.05
C LEU A 165 -4.36 12.21 -18.33
N ASP A 166 -5.53 12.08 -17.73
CA ASP A 166 -6.58 13.09 -17.76
C ASP A 166 -6.24 14.29 -16.84
N TRP A 167 -7.10 15.30 -16.83
CA TRP A 167 -6.92 16.52 -16.05
C TRP A 167 -6.74 16.30 -14.55
N THR A 168 -7.19 15.16 -14.03
CA THR A 168 -7.06 14.77 -12.62
C THR A 168 -5.95 13.74 -12.40
N GLY A 169 -5.11 13.50 -13.40
CA GLY A 169 -3.89 12.71 -13.24
C GLY A 169 -4.12 11.21 -13.19
N ALA A 170 -5.21 10.75 -13.79
CA ALA A 170 -5.57 9.35 -13.91
C ALA A 170 -5.71 8.93 -15.36
N HIS A 171 -5.72 7.63 -15.57
CA HIS A 171 -6.11 7.04 -16.84
C HIS A 171 -6.62 5.61 -16.62
N ILE A 172 -6.92 4.91 -17.71
CA ILE A 172 -7.27 3.49 -17.67
C ILE A 172 -6.39 2.70 -18.62
N GLY A 173 -5.74 1.65 -18.09
CA GLY A 173 -4.97 0.68 -18.86
C GLY A 173 -5.83 -0.52 -19.32
N PRO A 174 -5.20 -1.68 -19.64
CA PRO A 174 -5.92 -2.95 -19.74
C PRO A 174 -6.31 -3.42 -18.33
N GLY A 175 -7.37 -2.83 -17.76
CA GLY A 175 -7.81 -3.13 -16.40
C GLY A 175 -8.67 -2.02 -15.83
N VAL A 176 -8.21 -1.47 -14.70
CA VAL A 176 -8.93 -0.49 -13.88
C VAL A 176 -8.56 0.94 -14.25
N TYR A 177 -9.47 1.89 -14.06
CA TYR A 177 -9.14 3.31 -14.01
C TYR A 177 -8.43 3.63 -12.70
N HIS A 178 -7.34 4.40 -12.76
CA HIS A 178 -6.48 4.63 -11.61
C HIS A 178 -5.76 5.98 -11.65
N TYR A 179 -5.53 6.54 -10.46
CA TYR A 179 -4.76 7.77 -10.26
C TYR A 179 -3.29 7.45 -10.03
N HIS A 180 -2.41 8.12 -10.78
CA HIS A 180 -0.99 8.17 -10.46
C HIS A 180 -0.61 9.48 -9.78
N LEU A 181 -1.35 10.55 -10.05
CA LEU A 181 -1.06 11.91 -9.58
C LEU A 181 -2.16 12.40 -8.63
N GLU A 182 -1.91 13.53 -7.97
CA GLU A 182 -2.86 14.28 -7.14
C GLU A 182 -4.23 14.39 -7.85
N PRO A 183 -5.28 13.72 -7.32
CA PRO A 183 -6.59 13.76 -7.92
C PRO A 183 -7.30 15.10 -7.71
N LYS A 184 -7.01 16.07 -8.60
CA LYS A 184 -7.57 17.43 -8.59
C LYS A 184 -9.10 17.51 -8.51
N ALA A 185 -9.80 16.43 -8.85
CA ALA A 185 -11.25 16.32 -8.66
C ALA A 185 -11.70 16.40 -7.19
N PHE A 186 -10.88 15.99 -6.22
CA PHE A 186 -11.25 15.96 -4.80
C PHE A 186 -10.11 16.34 -3.84
N THR A 187 -8.87 16.48 -4.30
CA THR A 187 -7.76 17.07 -3.53
C THR A 187 -6.92 17.96 -4.45
N ASN A 188 -6.66 19.20 -4.03
CA ASN A 188 -5.84 20.14 -4.77
C ASN A 188 -5.19 21.16 -3.85
N ASP A 189 -3.92 20.92 -3.49
CA ASP A 189 -3.16 21.75 -2.57
C ASP A 189 -3.87 21.94 -1.21
N ASP A 190 -4.45 20.86 -0.68
CA ASP A 190 -5.24 20.85 0.54
C ASP A 190 -4.83 19.72 1.47
N ASP A 191 -5.57 19.56 2.56
CA ASP A 191 -5.43 18.52 3.57
C ASP A 191 -6.48 17.41 3.42
N ASN A 192 -7.20 17.32 2.31
CA ASN A 192 -8.30 16.36 2.17
C ASN A 192 -7.83 14.91 2.22
N LEU A 193 -8.68 14.01 2.72
CA LEU A 193 -8.45 12.57 2.57
C LEU A 193 -8.48 12.18 1.08
N VAL A 194 -7.44 11.49 0.63
CA VAL A 194 -7.28 11.02 -0.75
C VAL A 194 -7.72 9.58 -0.88
N GLY A 195 -7.38 8.74 0.11
CA GLY A 195 -7.71 7.32 0.10
C GLY A 195 -7.02 6.55 1.21
N ILE A 196 -6.99 5.24 1.05
CA ILE A 196 -6.30 4.29 1.94
C ILE A 196 -5.39 3.39 1.12
N LEU A 197 -4.19 3.13 1.63
CA LEU A 197 -3.20 2.28 0.99
C LEU A 197 -3.30 0.82 1.46
N LEU A 198 -2.62 -0.10 0.79
CA LEU A 198 -2.74 -1.54 1.09
C LEU A 198 -2.17 -1.94 2.47
N ASP A 199 -1.39 -1.08 3.11
CA ASP A 199 -0.92 -1.24 4.49
C ASP A 199 -1.91 -0.74 5.55
N GLY A 200 -3.09 -0.27 5.12
CA GLY A 200 -4.13 0.23 6.01
C GLY A 200 -3.92 1.68 6.47
N VAL A 201 -2.86 2.36 6.01
CA VAL A 201 -2.59 3.75 6.35
C VAL A 201 -3.30 4.69 5.37
N PHE A 202 -3.91 5.75 5.91
CA PHE A 202 -4.60 6.76 5.12
C PHE A 202 -3.62 7.70 4.40
N LEU A 203 -3.99 8.09 3.18
CA LEU A 203 -3.30 9.09 2.37
C LEU A 203 -4.11 10.38 2.34
N TYR A 204 -3.46 11.49 2.66
CA TYR A 204 -4.02 12.84 2.61
C TYR A 204 -3.38 13.69 1.52
N GLY A 205 -4.00 14.83 1.24
CA GLY A 205 -3.49 15.86 0.33
C GLY A 205 -2.15 16.42 0.78
N ARG A 206 -1.64 17.42 0.06
CA ARG A 206 -0.29 17.93 0.28
C ARG A 206 -0.08 18.64 1.62
N LYS A 207 -1.14 19.12 2.28
CA LYS A 207 -1.06 19.87 3.54
C LYS A 207 -1.46 19.00 4.72
N CYS A 208 -0.84 19.27 5.86
CA CYS A 208 -1.20 18.65 7.13
C CYS A 208 -2.30 19.47 7.79
N SER A 209 -3.39 18.83 8.21
CA SER A 209 -4.50 19.53 8.86
C SER A 209 -4.10 20.18 10.18
N ALA A 210 -3.20 19.54 10.94
CA ALA A 210 -2.70 20.06 12.22
C ALA A 210 -1.91 21.37 12.07
N THR A 211 -1.22 21.57 10.94
CA THR A 211 -0.36 22.76 10.72
C THR A 211 -0.97 23.76 9.75
N GLY A 212 -1.89 23.33 8.88
CA GLY A 212 -2.43 24.12 7.78
C GLY A 212 -1.43 24.41 6.65
N ASP A 213 -0.28 23.73 6.64
CA ASP A 213 0.81 23.91 5.68
C ASP A 213 1.42 22.55 5.29
N TYR A 214 2.39 22.55 4.39
CA TYR A 214 3.11 21.34 4.00
C TYR A 214 3.89 20.76 5.19
N PRO A 215 3.78 19.45 5.47
CA PRO A 215 4.59 18.82 6.51
C PRO A 215 6.08 18.90 6.15
N THR A 216 6.92 19.12 7.16
CA THR A 216 8.39 19.29 6.98
C THR A 216 9.20 18.19 7.65
N ASP A 217 8.50 17.23 8.24
CA ASP A 217 8.97 16.15 9.10
C ASP A 217 8.52 14.77 8.58
N LEU A 218 8.18 14.68 7.29
CA LEU A 218 7.87 13.41 6.64
C LEU A 218 9.06 12.45 6.72
N ASP A 219 8.75 11.18 6.96
CA ASP A 219 9.71 10.09 6.91
C ASP A 219 10.02 9.63 5.47
N ALA A 220 10.77 8.54 5.34
CA ALA A 220 11.15 7.98 4.03
C ALA A 220 9.98 7.38 3.24
N SER A 221 8.87 7.09 3.91
CA SER A 221 7.61 6.58 3.33
C SER A 221 6.69 7.72 2.91
N GLY A 222 7.00 8.97 3.28
CA GLY A 222 6.20 10.15 2.98
C GLY A 222 5.08 10.39 3.99
N GLY A 223 5.19 9.82 5.20
CA GLY A 223 4.22 9.97 6.27
C GLY A 223 4.79 10.59 7.53
N HIS A 224 3.91 10.96 8.45
CA HIS A 224 4.26 11.43 9.78
C HIS A 224 3.12 11.17 10.78
N THR A 225 3.34 11.46 12.06
CA THR A 225 2.32 11.30 13.11
C THR A 225 1.83 12.67 13.56
N SER A 226 0.54 12.94 13.35
CA SER A 226 -0.12 14.16 13.81
C SER A 226 -1.65 13.97 13.84
N THR A 227 -2.41 14.97 14.28
CA THR A 227 -3.87 14.95 14.23
C THR A 227 -4.41 15.19 12.82
N THR A 228 -5.48 14.51 12.42
CA THR A 228 -6.17 14.73 11.13
C THR A 228 -7.58 15.30 11.36
N GLN A 229 -8.34 15.53 10.29
CA GLN A 229 -9.76 15.93 10.44
C GLN A 229 -10.62 14.81 11.06
N TYR A 230 -10.10 13.59 11.16
CA TYR A 230 -10.85 12.39 11.50
C TYR A 230 -10.43 11.75 12.82
N THR A 231 -9.45 12.30 13.54
CA THR A 231 -8.92 11.69 14.78
C THR A 231 -9.47 12.30 16.08
N ASP A 232 -10.37 13.28 16.01
CA ASP A 232 -10.93 13.99 17.19
C ASP A 232 -9.87 14.51 18.18
N GLY A 233 -8.69 14.88 17.66
CA GLY A 233 -7.59 15.44 18.45
C GLY A 233 -6.53 14.42 18.90
N GLU A 234 -6.72 13.13 18.62
CA GLU A 234 -5.66 12.12 18.81
C GLU A 234 -4.69 12.11 17.63
N GLU A 235 -3.43 11.74 17.86
CA GLU A 235 -2.42 11.66 16.79
C GLU A 235 -2.45 10.28 16.12
N GLU A 236 -2.35 10.25 14.80
CA GLU A 236 -2.23 9.03 14.01
C GLU A 236 -1.12 9.15 12.96
N TYR A 237 -0.51 8.03 12.59
CA TYR A 237 0.39 8.01 11.44
C TYR A 237 -0.41 8.03 10.14
N HIS A 238 -0.05 8.92 9.21
CA HIS A 238 -0.69 9.03 7.90
C HIS A 238 0.28 9.56 6.84
N TYR A 239 -0.05 9.28 5.58
CA TYR A 239 0.71 9.73 4.43
C TYR A 239 0.22 11.06 3.88
N HIS A 240 1.13 11.74 3.18
CA HIS A 240 0.81 12.88 2.35
C HIS A 240 1.22 12.65 0.91
N ILE A 241 0.43 13.20 -0.02
CA ILE A 241 0.94 13.54 -1.35
C ILE A 241 2.15 14.45 -1.14
N ILE A 242 3.33 14.02 -1.58
CA ILE A 242 4.55 14.81 -1.40
C ILE A 242 4.47 16.04 -2.32
N ASN A 243 4.75 17.22 -1.77
CA ASN A 243 4.75 18.49 -2.51
C ASN A 243 6.00 18.67 -3.39
N GLU A 244 6.36 17.63 -4.14
CA GLU A 244 7.43 17.60 -5.13
C GLU A 244 6.85 17.39 -6.53
N VAL A 245 7.16 18.32 -7.44
CA VAL A 245 6.62 18.27 -8.80
C VAL A 245 7.27 17.13 -9.58
N TYR A 246 6.44 16.21 -10.07
CA TYR A 246 6.82 15.20 -11.04
C TYR A 246 7.02 15.83 -12.42
N SER A 247 8.29 16.10 -12.73
CA SER A 247 8.70 17.03 -13.80
C SER A 247 8.07 16.77 -15.18
N THR A 248 7.82 15.51 -15.55
CA THR A 248 7.25 15.13 -16.85
C THR A 248 5.77 15.47 -16.97
N THR A 249 5.05 15.57 -15.84
CA THR A 249 3.60 15.85 -15.81
C THR A 249 3.29 17.27 -15.33
N GLY A 250 4.21 17.89 -14.58
CA GLY A 250 3.94 19.17 -13.91
C GLY A 250 2.92 19.05 -12.77
N SER A 251 2.69 17.84 -12.28
CA SER A 251 1.78 17.52 -11.17
C SER A 251 2.55 16.81 -10.04
N TYR A 252 1.84 16.30 -9.03
CA TYR A 252 2.40 15.62 -7.86
C TYR A 252 1.98 14.16 -7.88
N LEU A 253 2.88 13.22 -7.55
CA LEU A 253 2.52 11.80 -7.46
C LEU A 253 1.57 11.57 -6.28
N ALA A 254 0.53 10.77 -6.49
CA ALA A 254 -0.41 10.41 -5.42
C ALA A 254 0.33 9.67 -4.30
N PHE A 255 1.13 8.66 -4.66
CA PHE A 255 2.00 7.95 -3.73
C PHE A 255 3.15 7.30 -4.50
N ALA A 256 4.37 7.31 -3.95
CA ALA A 256 5.51 6.60 -4.53
C ALA A 256 6.48 6.06 -3.46
N GLY A 257 6.12 6.19 -2.18
CA GLY A 257 6.90 5.66 -1.07
C GLY A 257 6.74 4.14 -0.93
N PRO A 258 7.58 3.50 -0.10
CA PRO A 258 7.20 2.23 0.49
C PRO A 258 6.05 2.40 1.48
N TYR A 259 5.28 1.32 1.68
CA TYR A 259 4.40 1.16 2.82
C TYR A 259 5.17 1.20 4.14
N GLN A 260 4.52 1.66 5.20
CA GLN A 260 5.06 1.87 6.53
C GLN A 260 4.55 0.75 7.40
N GLY A 261 5.38 -0.29 7.52
CA GLY A 261 5.08 -1.39 8.40
C GLY A 261 4.02 -2.32 7.81
N TYR A 262 4.50 -3.17 6.89
CA TYR A 262 3.72 -4.13 6.09
C TYR A 262 4.24 -5.56 6.27
#